data_AF-A0A9D7NHM5-F1
#
_entry.id   AF-A0A9D7NHM5-F1
#
_cell.length_a   1.000
_cell.length_b   1.000
_cell.length_c   1.000
_cell.angle_alpha   90.00
_cell.angle_beta   90.00
_cell.angle_gamma   90.00
#
_symmetry.space_group_name_H-M   'P 1'
#
loop_
_entity.id
_entity.type
_entity.pdbx_description
1 polymer ?
#
loop_
_entity_poly.entity_id
_entity_poly.type
_entity_poly.pdbx_seq_one_letter_code
_entity_poly.pdbx_strand_id
1 'polypeptide(L)' 'MITYVQRWISEGSAAITTDEHPFFGKMSAEEWDIMLKHLDHHLRQFGA' A
#
# COMPACT_ATOMS: atom_id res chain seq x y z
N MET A 1 4.32 5.04 -8.22
CA MET A 1 4.57 3.84 -7.38
C MET A 1 5.76 4.01 -6.43
N ILE A 2 6.97 4.33 -6.93
CA ILE A 2 8.18 4.40 -6.08
C ILE A 2 8.07 5.43 -4.94
N THR A 3 7.51 6.61 -5.19
CA THR A 3 7.38 7.68 -4.18
C THR A 3 6.51 7.29 -2.98
N TYR A 4 5.43 6.55 -3.21
CA TYR A 4 4.53 6.09 -2.13
C TYR A 4 5.17 4.99 -1.29
N VAL A 5 5.95 4.10 -1.92
CA VAL A 5 6.73 3.08 -1.21
C VAL A 5 7.81 3.73 -0.35
N GLN A 6 8.52 4.72 -0.88
CA GLN A 6 9.52 5.48 -0.11
C GLN A 6 8.89 6.19 1.09
N ARG A 7 7.74 6.84 0.89
CA ARG A 7 7.01 7.52 1.96
C ARG A 7 6.54 6.54 3.05
N TRP A 8 6.03 5.36 2.66
CA TRP A 8 5.68 4.30 3.60
C TRP A 8 6.89 3.83 4.43
N ILE A 9 8.04 3.61 3.79
CA ILE A 9 9.27 3.20 4.49
C ILE A 9 9.72 4.26 5.50
N SER A 10 9.54 5.55 5.20
CA SER A 10 9.99 6.64 6.09
C SER A 10 9.00 6.98 7.20
N GLU A 11 7.70 6.93 6.94
CA GLU A 11 6.65 7.46 7.84
C GLU A 11 5.77 6.34 8.46
N GLY A 12 5.85 5.10 7.97
CA GLY A 12 5.04 3.98 8.44
C GLY A 12 3.54 4.27 8.36
N SER A 13 2.80 3.87 9.39
CA SER A 13 1.34 4.05 9.48
C SER A 13 0.86 5.51 9.33
N ALA A 14 1.73 6.49 9.62
CA ALA A 14 1.40 7.90 9.43
C ALA A 14 1.31 8.32 7.95
N ALA A 15 1.86 7.52 7.02
CA ALA A 15 1.73 7.74 5.58
C ALA A 15 0.40 7.26 5.00
N ILE A 16 -0.40 6.50 5.76
CA ILE A 16 -1.67 5.94 5.28
C ILE A 16 -2.65 7.09 5.04
N THR A 17 -3.22 7.12 3.85
CA THR A 17 -4.28 8.08 3.55
C THR A 17 -5.52 7.79 4.39
N THR A 18 -6.24 8.84 4.78
CA THR A 18 -7.57 8.72 5.38
C THR A 18 -8.67 8.52 4.35
N ASP A 19 -8.33 8.61 3.06
CA ASP A 19 -9.27 8.42 1.95
C ASP A 19 -9.65 6.95 1.79
N GLU A 20 -10.84 6.71 1.24
CA GLU A 20 -11.32 5.36 0.97
C GLU A 20 -10.53 4.71 -0.17
N HIS A 21 -10.21 3.42 -0.01
CA HIS A 21 -9.57 2.66 -1.08
C HIS A 21 -10.58 2.50 -2.24
N PRO A 22 -10.19 2.80 -3.49
CA PRO A 22 -11.13 2.85 -4.62
C PRO A 22 -11.84 1.54 -4.93
N PHE A 23 -11.29 0.40 -4.49
CA PHE A 23 -11.90 -0.92 -4.64
C PHE A 23 -12.42 -1.53 -3.33
N PHE A 24 -11.81 -1.19 -2.19
CA PHE A 24 -12.07 -1.86 -0.91
C PHE A 24 -12.87 -0.97 0.08
N GLY A 25 -13.11 0.30 -0.26
CA GLY A 25 -13.78 1.25 0.59
C GLY A 25 -12.93 1.65 1.80
N LYS A 26 -13.60 1.94 2.91
CA LYS A 26 -12.93 2.32 4.17
C LYS A 26 -12.16 1.13 4.75
N MET A 27 -10.90 1.37 5.08
CA MET A 27 -10.00 0.36 5.65
C MET A 27 -9.27 0.93 6.88
N SER A 28 -9.00 0.08 7.87
CA SER A 28 -8.09 0.40 8.98
C SER A 28 -6.63 0.46 8.50
N ALA A 29 -5.77 1.07 9.30
CA ALA A 29 -4.33 1.12 9.02
C ALA A 29 -3.73 -0.27 8.81
N GLU A 30 -4.17 -1.26 9.60
CA GLU A 30 -3.73 -2.66 9.51
C GLU A 30 -4.30 -3.36 8.27
N GLU A 31 -5.52 -3.03 7.85
CA GLU A 31 -6.10 -3.58 6.62
C GLU A 31 -5.34 -3.09 5.38
N TRP A 32 -4.81 -1.86 5.41
CA TRP A 32 -3.98 -1.30 4.34
C TRP A 32 -2.67 -2.06 4.10
N ASP A 33 -2.21 -2.91 5.03
CA ASP A 33 -1.02 -3.77 4.84
C ASP A 33 -1.18 -4.73 3.64
N ILE A 34 -2.41 -5.00 3.19
CA ILE A 34 -2.65 -5.78 1.96
C ILE A 34 -2.04 -5.13 0.71
N MET A 35 -1.81 -3.82 0.70
CA MET A 35 -1.15 -3.13 -0.41
C MET A 35 0.29 -3.61 -0.64
N LEU A 36 1.01 -3.98 0.43
CA LEU A 36 2.35 -4.55 0.29
C LEU A 36 2.30 -5.93 -0.37
N LYS A 37 1.30 -6.75 0.00
CA LYS A 37 1.06 -8.06 -0.64
C LYS A 37 0.65 -7.91 -2.10
N HIS A 38 -0.16 -6.90 -2.41
CA HIS A 38 -0.58 -6.60 -3.79
C HIS A 38 0.59 -6.13 -4.65
N LEU A 39 1.46 -5.27 -4.11
CA LEU A 39 2.69 -4.85 -4.77
C LEU A 39 3.61 -6.05 -5.04
N ASP A 40 3.87 -6.88 -4.03
CA ASP A 40 4.70 -8.09 -4.13
C ASP A 40 4.13 -9.07 -5.17
N HIS A 41 2.82 -9.29 -5.18
CA HIS A 41 2.13 -10.08 -6.21
C HIS A 41 2.44 -9.55 -7.63
N HIS A 42 2.36 -8.24 -7.85
CA HIS A 42 2.65 -7.65 -9.15
C HIS A 42 4.13 -7.71 -9.54
N LEU A 43 5.06 -7.52 -8.59
CA LEU A 43 6.50 -7.68 -8.85
C LEU A 43 6.82 -9.11 -9.31
N ARG A 44 6.26 -10.13 -8.65
CA ARG A 44 6.43 -11.53 -9.05
C ARG A 44 5.73 -11.86 -10.37
N GLN A 45 4.52 -11.35 -10.59
CA GLN A 45 3.76 -11.61 -11.81
C GLN A 45 4.46 -11.06 -13.06
N PHE A 46 5.11 -9.90 -12.95
CA PHE A 46 5.71 -9.20 -14.09
C PHE A 46 7.25 -9.30 -14.16
N GLY A 47 7.86 -10.07 -13.25
CA GLY A 47 9.29 -10.44 -13.33
C GLY A 47 10.26 -9.31 -13.00
N ALA A 48 9.95 -8.51 -11.97
CA ALA A 48 10.88 -7.51 -11.44
C ALA A 48 12.10 -8.13 -10.74
#